data_AF-A0A2G4DTS5-F1
#
_entry.id   AF-A0A2G4DTS5-F1
#
_cell.length_a   1.000
_cell.length_b   1.000
_cell.length_c   1.000
_cell.angle_alpha   90.00
_cell.angle_beta   90.00
_cell.angle_gamma   90.00
#
_symmetry.space_group_name_H-M   'P 1'
#
loop_
_entity.id
_entity.type
_entity.pdbx_description
1 polymer ?
#
loop_
_entity_poly.entity_id
_entity_poly.type
_entity_poly.pdbx_seq_one_letter_code
_entity_poly.pdbx_strand_id
1 'polypeptide(L)'
;MFSVRPSSDLGAWAGSFPNHTEVVGYSSLGHFFLRNPHDSEYLVLHPFKCAAKSYGSHPSVEDFEAEVLKEPGFELYVLDSDHVADLFRHLGPLAEDQVYIPQPYPFLGGSEALETYDKGDAWVFMNIVSQMHDLDGGA
;
A
#
# COMPACT_ATOMS: atom_id res chain seq x y z
N MET A 1 13.84 3.65 -9.81
CA MET A 1 13.68 5.11 -9.96
C MET A 1 12.26 5.39 -9.51
N PHE A 2 12.06 6.04 -8.37
CA PHE A 2 10.71 6.33 -7.85
C PHE A 2 10.01 7.25 -8.85
N SER A 3 9.04 6.73 -9.59
CA SER A 3 8.21 7.55 -10.47
C SER A 3 6.99 7.93 -9.67
N VAL A 4 6.93 9.19 -9.22
CA VAL A 4 5.72 9.74 -8.61
C VAL A 4 4.57 9.58 -9.58
N ARG A 5 3.48 8.95 -9.14
CA ARG A 5 2.24 8.81 -9.91
C ARG A 5 1.14 9.67 -9.30
N PRO A 6 0.16 10.16 -10.08
CA PRO A 6 -0.97 10.87 -9.52
C PRO A 6 -1.84 9.93 -8.68
N SER A 7 -2.36 10.40 -7.53
CA SER A 7 -3.24 9.58 -6.69
C SER A 7 -4.56 9.21 -7.36
N SER A 8 -4.96 9.89 -8.43
CA SER A 8 -6.09 9.51 -9.29
C SER A 8 -5.96 8.09 -9.85
N ASP A 9 -4.75 7.55 -9.98
CA ASP A 9 -4.52 6.18 -10.44
C ASP A 9 -5.00 5.13 -9.43
N LEU A 10 -5.23 5.54 -8.17
CA LEU A 10 -5.83 4.70 -7.12
C LEU A 10 -7.36 4.66 -7.17
N GLY A 11 -7.98 5.28 -8.18
CA GLY A 11 -9.44 5.26 -8.35
C GLY A 11 -10.17 5.87 -7.15
N ALA A 12 -11.13 5.14 -6.58
CA ALA A 12 -12.01 5.64 -5.52
C ALA A 12 -11.26 6.04 -4.22
N TRP A 13 -10.09 5.45 -3.96
CA TRP A 13 -9.25 5.85 -2.81
C TRP A 13 -8.82 7.32 -2.87
N ALA A 14 -8.62 7.88 -4.06
CA ALA A 14 -8.19 9.26 -4.22
C ALA A 14 -9.19 10.25 -3.60
N GLY A 15 -10.49 9.95 -3.68
CA GLY A 15 -11.56 10.78 -3.13
C GLY A 15 -11.54 10.86 -1.59
N SER A 16 -11.01 9.84 -0.92
CA SER A 16 -10.87 9.83 0.55
C SER A 16 -9.73 10.72 1.05
N PHE A 17 -8.75 11.05 0.20
CA PHE A 17 -7.55 11.81 0.55
C PHE A 17 -7.29 12.96 -0.43
N PRO A 18 -8.20 13.96 -0.52
CA PRO A 18 -8.19 14.96 -1.59
C PRO A 18 -6.92 15.85 -1.63
N ASN A 19 -6.23 15.99 -0.50
CA ASN A 19 -5.00 16.77 -0.41
C ASN A 19 -3.74 15.94 -0.74
N HIS A 20 -3.85 14.61 -0.74
CA HIS A 20 -2.73 13.70 -0.98
C HIS A 20 -2.75 13.25 -2.44
N THR A 21 -2.23 14.12 -3.31
CA THR A 21 -2.37 13.99 -4.76
C THR A 21 -1.27 13.17 -5.43
N GLU A 22 -0.26 12.74 -4.67
CA GLU A 22 0.90 12.01 -5.18
C GLU A 22 1.02 10.63 -4.54
N VAL A 23 1.25 9.59 -5.35
CA VAL A 23 1.70 8.27 -4.92
C VAL A 23 3.22 8.22 -5.09
N VAL A 24 3.94 8.07 -3.99
CA VAL A 24 5.41 8.08 -3.97
C VAL A 24 6.02 6.67 -3.93
N GLY A 25 5.19 5.66 -3.62
CA GLY A 25 5.60 4.25 -3.63
C GLY A 25 4.53 3.33 -3.05
N TYR A 26 4.84 2.04 -2.99
CA TYR A 26 4.04 1.02 -2.31
C TYR A 26 4.95 -0.10 -1.79
N SER A 27 4.51 -0.82 -0.76
CA SER A 27 5.20 -2.00 -0.25
C SER A 27 4.88 -3.26 -1.07
N SER A 28 5.72 -4.29 -0.95
CA SER A 28 5.50 -5.61 -1.56
C SER A 28 4.18 -6.28 -1.16
N LEU A 29 3.54 -5.81 -0.08
CA LEU A 29 2.25 -6.30 0.43
C LEU A 29 1.08 -5.36 0.10
N GLY A 30 1.27 -4.39 -0.79
CA GLY A 30 0.19 -3.54 -1.29
C GLY A 30 -0.18 -2.35 -0.39
N HIS A 31 0.69 -1.93 0.53
CA HIS A 31 0.50 -0.68 1.26
C HIS A 31 0.99 0.50 0.43
N PHE A 32 0.13 1.45 0.09
CA PHE A 32 0.47 2.60 -0.76
C PHE A 32 0.87 3.81 0.06
N PHE A 33 1.89 4.54 -0.40
CA PHE A 33 2.42 5.73 0.26
C PHE A 33 1.98 6.96 -0.52
N LEU A 34 1.18 7.81 0.14
CA LEU A 34 0.66 9.04 -0.44
C LEU A 34 1.41 10.24 0.12
N ARG A 35 1.55 11.28 -0.70
CA ARG A 35 2.13 12.56 -0.31
C ARG A 35 1.16 13.70 -0.63
N ASN A 36 1.02 14.63 0.29
CA ASN A 36 0.47 15.95 0.06
C ASN A 36 1.61 16.88 -0.42
N PRO A 37 1.64 17.34 -1.67
CA PRO A 37 2.75 18.16 -2.17
C PRO A 37 2.79 19.58 -1.56
N HIS A 38 1.72 20.04 -0.92
CA HIS A 38 1.64 21.39 -0.35
C HIS A 38 2.44 21.51 0.97
N ASP A 39 2.27 20.55 1.88
CA ASP A 39 2.91 20.55 3.21
C ASP A 39 3.85 19.35 3.42
N SER A 40 4.01 18.53 2.38
CA SER A 40 4.79 17.30 2.40
C SER A 40 4.37 16.33 3.51
N GLU A 41 3.08 16.32 3.89
CA GLU A 41 2.50 15.27 4.72
C GLU A 41 2.48 13.93 3.97
N TYR A 42 2.82 12.85 4.68
CA TYR A 42 2.79 11.49 4.15
C TYR A 42 1.76 10.61 4.85
N LEU A 43 1.02 9.84 4.06
CA LEU A 43 0.11 8.80 4.54
C LEU A 43 0.56 7.42 4.06
N VAL A 44 0.30 6.40 4.87
CA VAL A 44 0.32 5.01 4.43
C VAL A 44 -1.09 4.45 4.43
N LEU A 45 -1.53 3.98 3.27
CA LEU A 45 -2.79 3.27 3.08
C LEU A 45 -2.64 1.83 3.55
N HIS A 46 -3.62 1.37 4.33
CA HIS A 46 -3.80 0.00 4.76
C HIS A 46 -5.09 -0.56 4.13
N PRO A 47 -5.01 -1.12 2.89
CA PRO A 47 -6.19 -1.41 2.10
C PRO A 47 -7.15 -2.39 2.80
N PHE A 48 -6.62 -3.43 3.44
CA PHE A 48 -7.46 -4.42 4.15
C PHE A 48 -8.18 -3.86 5.39
N LYS A 49 -7.71 -2.73 5.94
CA LYS A 49 -8.34 -2.07 7.08
C LYS A 49 -9.25 -0.91 6.66
N CYS A 50 -9.36 -0.61 5.36
CA CYS A 50 -10.01 0.59 4.85
C CYS A 50 -9.56 1.87 5.60
N ALA A 51 -8.25 1.98 5.88
CA ALA A 51 -7.71 3.02 6.74
C ALA A 51 -6.41 3.59 6.18
N ALA A 52 -6.05 4.78 6.63
CA ALA A 52 -4.76 5.39 6.41
C ALA A 52 -4.17 5.86 7.74
N LYS A 53 -2.84 5.81 7.86
CA LYS A 53 -2.12 6.42 8.98
C LYS A 53 -1.27 7.58 8.46
N SER A 54 -1.36 8.73 9.14
CA SER A 54 -0.45 9.86 8.89
C SER A 54 0.87 9.66 9.61
N TYR A 55 1.94 10.03 8.92
CA TYR A 55 3.32 10.03 9.42
C TYR A 55 3.88 11.45 9.52
N GLY A 56 3.01 12.47 9.35
CA GLY A 56 3.40 13.87 9.40
C GLY A 56 4.19 14.33 8.17
N SER A 57 4.72 15.54 8.27
CA SER A 57 5.44 16.19 7.18
C SER A 57 6.92 15.80 7.16
N HIS A 58 7.41 15.40 5.98
CA HIS A 58 8.82 15.10 5.73
C HIS A 58 9.36 15.92 4.56
N PRO A 59 10.57 16.50 4.63
CA PRO A 59 11.07 17.37 3.56
C PRO A 59 11.24 16.66 2.21
N SER A 60 11.53 15.36 2.22
CA SER A 60 11.73 14.53 1.03
C SER A 60 11.19 13.11 1.24
N VAL A 61 11.10 12.34 0.15
CA VAL A 61 10.69 10.92 0.21
C VAL A 61 11.77 10.11 0.93
N GLU A 62 13.03 10.48 0.75
CA GLU A 62 14.18 9.88 1.41
C GLU A 62 14.16 10.12 2.92
N ASP A 63 13.75 11.31 3.37
CA ASP A 63 13.58 11.60 4.79
C ASP A 63 12.42 10.80 5.38
N PHE A 64 11.29 10.73 4.67
CA PHE A 64 10.15 9.89 5.05
C PHE A 64 10.58 8.42 5.19
N GLU A 65 11.28 7.87 4.20
CA GLU A 65 11.81 6.50 4.26
C GLU A 65 12.75 6.32 5.47
N ALA A 66 13.72 7.21 5.65
CA ALA A 66 14.71 7.09 6.71
C ALA A 66 14.13 7.20 8.13
N GLU A 67 13.02 7.93 8.32
CA GLU A 67 12.35 8.07 9.62
C GLU A 67 11.31 6.97 9.84
N VAL A 68 10.46 6.70 8.84
CA VAL A 68 9.34 5.77 8.98
C VAL A 68 9.80 4.31 9.00
N LEU A 69 10.85 3.95 8.25
CA LEU A 69 11.46 2.61 8.36
C LEU A 69 12.02 2.32 9.76
N LYS A 70 12.33 3.36 10.55
CA LYS A 70 12.80 3.20 11.94
C LYS A 70 11.66 3.18 12.96
N GLU A 71 10.41 3.46 12.57
CA GLU A 71 9.29 3.42 13.49
C GLU A 71 9.02 1.96 13.92
N PRO A 72 9.03 1.66 15.23
CA PRO A 72 8.68 0.34 15.72
C PRO A 72 7.30 -0.11 15.21
N GLY A 73 7.28 -1.21 14.47
CA GLY A 73 6.06 -1.77 13.88
C GLY A 73 5.83 -1.41 12.41
N PHE A 74 6.45 -0.36 11.85
CA PHE A 74 6.33 -0.11 10.42
C PHE A 74 6.94 -1.26 9.60
N GLU A 75 8.17 -1.63 9.96
CA GLU A 75 8.83 -2.79 9.38
C GLU A 75 7.99 -4.06 9.58
N LEU A 76 7.42 -4.29 10.77
CA LEU A 76 6.70 -5.53 11.06
C LEU A 76 5.33 -5.64 10.37
N TYR A 77 4.65 -4.52 10.09
CA TYR A 77 3.27 -4.54 9.59
C TYR A 77 3.11 -4.07 8.14
N VAL A 78 4.04 -3.26 7.62
CA VAL A 78 3.94 -2.67 6.29
C VAL A 78 4.94 -3.28 5.33
N LEU A 79 6.18 -3.50 5.80
CA LEU A 79 7.21 -4.19 5.02
C LEU A 79 7.16 -5.69 5.20
N ASP A 80 7.01 -6.14 6.44
CA ASP A 80 7.10 -7.51 6.93
C ASP A 80 8.25 -8.27 6.24
N SER A 81 9.48 -7.79 6.46
CA SER A 81 10.68 -8.21 5.72
C SER A 81 10.87 -9.73 5.71
N ASP A 82 10.60 -10.40 6.83
CA ASP A 82 10.71 -11.86 6.96
C ASP A 82 9.62 -12.56 6.14
N HIS A 83 8.35 -12.13 6.25
CA HIS A 83 7.25 -12.70 5.47
C HIS A 83 7.42 -12.45 3.96
N VAL A 84 7.88 -11.26 3.57
CA VAL A 84 8.20 -10.94 2.17
C VAL A 84 9.35 -11.79 1.66
N ALA A 85 10.36 -12.09 2.48
CA ALA A 85 11.42 -13.01 2.11
C ALA A 85 10.89 -14.44 1.91
N ASP A 86 9.95 -14.88 2.74
CA ASP A 86 9.29 -16.18 2.59
C ASP A 86 8.45 -16.24 1.31
N LEU A 87 7.65 -15.20 1.04
CA LEU A 87 6.88 -15.05 -0.19
C LEU A 87 7.75 -15.00 -1.43
N PHE A 88 8.88 -14.29 -1.36
CA PHE A 88 9.86 -14.26 -2.44
C PHE A 88 10.42 -15.66 -2.72
N ARG A 89 10.74 -16.44 -1.68
CA ARG A 89 11.22 -17.82 -1.84
C ARG A 89 10.13 -18.75 -2.40
N HIS A 90 8.87 -18.52 -2.04
CA HIS A 90 7.75 -19.35 -2.44
C HIS A 90 7.25 -19.05 -3.87
N LEU A 91 7.03 -17.77 -4.19
CA LEU A 91 6.40 -17.31 -5.42
C LEU A 91 7.40 -16.72 -6.43
N GLY A 92 8.63 -16.42 -5.99
CA GLY A 92 9.65 -15.75 -6.79
C GLY A 92 9.51 -14.22 -6.79
N PRO A 93 10.42 -13.48 -7.46
CA PRO A 93 10.44 -12.01 -7.47
C PRO A 93 9.17 -11.38 -8.03
N LEU A 94 8.81 -10.21 -7.51
CA LEU A 94 7.77 -9.35 -8.09
C LEU A 94 8.30 -8.68 -9.37
N ALA A 95 7.46 -8.62 -10.42
CA ALA A 95 7.70 -7.76 -11.57
C ALA A 95 7.35 -6.29 -11.24
N GLU A 96 7.57 -5.39 -12.19
CA GLU A 96 7.09 -4.02 -12.09
C GLU A 96 5.57 -4.00 -11.87
N ASP A 97 5.11 -3.11 -10.99
CA ASP A 97 3.69 -2.96 -10.64
C ASP A 97 3.03 -4.20 -10.00
N GLN A 98 3.81 -5.16 -9.49
CA GLN A 98 3.27 -6.30 -8.75
C GLN A 98 3.43 -6.21 -7.24
N VAL A 99 2.48 -6.83 -6.54
CA VAL A 99 2.48 -7.06 -5.08
C VAL A 99 2.07 -8.50 -4.78
N TYR A 100 2.44 -8.99 -3.59
CA TYR A 100 1.93 -10.25 -3.03
C TYR A 100 0.58 -9.99 -2.37
N ILE A 101 -0.42 -10.79 -2.74
CA ILE A 101 -1.81 -10.61 -2.33
C ILE A 101 -2.31 -11.91 -1.68
N PRO A 102 -2.77 -11.89 -0.42
CA PRO A 102 -3.40 -13.04 0.21
C PRO A 102 -4.76 -13.35 -0.44
N GLN A 103 -5.03 -14.64 -0.68
CA GLN A 103 -6.26 -15.14 -1.26
C GLN A 103 -6.88 -16.27 -0.40
N PRO A 104 -8.09 -16.09 0.16
CA PRO A 104 -8.97 -14.92 0.02
C PRO A 104 -8.43 -13.71 0.79
N TYR A 105 -9.01 -12.53 0.54
CA TYR A 105 -8.63 -11.32 1.27
C TYR A 105 -8.89 -11.47 2.78
N PRO A 106 -8.06 -10.86 3.66
CA PRO A 106 -8.17 -11.06 5.10
C PRO A 106 -9.52 -10.62 5.67
N PHE A 107 -10.09 -9.53 5.15
CA PHE A 107 -11.42 -9.04 5.53
C PHE A 107 -12.58 -9.96 5.07
N LEU A 108 -12.30 -10.97 4.23
CA LEU A 108 -13.22 -12.05 3.87
C LEU A 108 -12.92 -13.36 4.61
N GLY A 109 -12.04 -13.34 5.62
CA GLY A 109 -11.64 -14.52 6.39
C GLY A 109 -10.40 -15.25 5.85
N GLY A 110 -9.59 -14.59 5.01
CA GLY A 110 -8.27 -15.10 4.60
C GLY A 110 -7.29 -15.23 5.76
N SER A 111 -6.37 -16.20 5.66
CA SER A 111 -5.45 -16.56 6.75
C SER A 111 -4.11 -15.85 6.71
N GLU A 112 -3.77 -15.18 5.61
CA GLU A 112 -2.42 -14.62 5.35
C GLU A 112 -1.31 -15.68 5.49
N ALA A 113 -1.64 -16.96 5.33
CA ALA A 113 -0.66 -18.04 5.32
C ALA A 113 0.12 -18.05 4.00
N LEU A 114 1.39 -18.42 4.03
CA LEU A 114 2.32 -18.33 2.89
C LEU A 114 1.76 -18.95 1.60
N GLU A 115 1.12 -20.11 1.71
CA GLU A 115 0.53 -20.87 0.60
C GLU A 115 -0.74 -20.26 0.01
N THR A 116 -1.30 -19.24 0.66
CA THR A 116 -2.54 -18.55 0.23
C THR A 116 -2.26 -17.32 -0.62
N TYR A 117 -0.99 -16.93 -0.79
CA TYR A 117 -0.63 -15.76 -1.57
C TYR A 117 -0.52 -16.07 -3.05
N ASP A 118 -0.86 -15.06 -3.85
CA ASP A 118 -0.51 -14.99 -5.27
C ASP A 118 0.07 -13.60 -5.59
N LYS A 119 0.64 -13.44 -6.78
CA LYS A 119 1.08 -12.13 -7.30
C LYS A 119 -0.05 -11.47 -8.08
N GLY A 120 -0.20 -10.17 -7.91
CA GLY A 120 -1.15 -9.39 -8.72
C GLY A 120 -0.65 -7.98 -8.99
N ASP A 121 -1.29 -7.32 -9.94
CA ASP A 121 -1.04 -5.91 -10.26
C ASP A 121 -1.51 -5.02 -9.09
N ALA A 122 -0.63 -4.13 -8.62
CA ALA A 122 -0.83 -3.29 -7.45
C ALA A 122 -1.99 -2.29 -7.62
N TRP A 123 -2.20 -1.78 -8.83
CA TRP A 123 -3.22 -0.80 -9.15
C TRP A 123 -4.58 -1.46 -9.31
N VAL A 124 -4.62 -2.60 -10.01
CA VAL A 124 -5.82 -3.45 -10.08
C VAL A 124 -6.23 -3.92 -8.70
N PHE A 125 -5.28 -4.34 -7.86
CA PHE A 125 -5.52 -4.70 -6.47
C PHE A 125 -6.23 -3.57 -5.70
N MET A 126 -5.72 -2.33 -5.77
CA MET A 126 -6.35 -1.20 -5.09
C MET A 126 -7.75 -0.92 -5.61
N ASN A 127 -7.99 -1.03 -6.92
CA ASN A 127 -9.32 -0.87 -7.52
C ASN A 127 -10.32 -1.96 -7.07
N ILE A 128 -9.86 -3.19 -6.86
CA ILE A 128 -10.73 -4.27 -6.35
C ILE A 128 -11.05 -4.03 -4.87
N VAL A 129 -10.04 -3.67 -4.07
CA VAL A 129 -10.24 -3.45 -2.64
C VAL A 129 -11.12 -2.22 -2.38
N SER A 130 -11.08 -1.19 -3.23
CA SER A 130 -11.98 -0.04 -3.11
C SER A 130 -13.46 -0.43 -3.28
N GLN A 131 -13.75 -1.25 -4.29
CA GLN A 131 -15.10 -1.79 -4.54
C GLN A 131 -15.58 -2.63 -3.36
N MET A 132 -14.71 -3.46 -2.79
CA MET A 132 -15.05 -4.31 -1.64
C MET A 132 -15.37 -3.50 -0.37
N HIS A 133 -14.84 -2.29 -0.26
CA HIS A 133 -15.13 -1.35 0.84
C HIS A 133 -16.21 -0.32 0.50
N ASP A 134 -16.84 -0.41 -0.67
CA ASP A 134 -17.89 0.53 -1.13
C ASP A 134 -17.41 1.99 -1.22
N LEU A 135 -16.14 2.20 -1.55
CA LEU A 135 -15.58 3.56 -1.71
C LEU A 135 -16.02 4.23 -3.01
N ASP A 136 -16.50 3.45 -3.97
CA ASP A 136 -16.85 3.87 -5.33
C ASP A 136 -18.22 4.60 -5.37
N GLY A 137 -18.89 4.75 -4.23
CA GLY A 137 -20.15 5.48 -4.11
C GLY A 137 -21.33 4.76 -4.76
N GLY A 138 -21.38 3.43 -4.65
CA GLY A 138 -22.46 2.61 -5.17
C GLY A 138 -23.77 2.76 -4.39
N ALA A 139 -24.46 3.90 -4.53
CA ALA A 139 -25.90 4.06 -4.26
C ALA A 139 -26.51 5.18 -5.13
#